data_AF-A0A2Z6AWH0-F1
#
_entry.id   AF-A0A2Z6AWH0-F1
#
_cell.length_a   1.000
_cell.length_b   1.000
_cell.length_c   1.000
_cell.angle_alpha   90.00
_cell.angle_beta   90.00
_cell.angle_gamma   90.00
#
_symmetry.space_group_name_H-M   'P 1'
#
loop_
_entity.id
_entity.type
_entity.pdbx_description
1 polymer ?
#
loop_
_entity_poly.entity_id
_entity_poly.type
_entity_poly.pdbx_seq_one_letter_code
_entity_poly.pdbx_strand_id
1 'polypeptide(L)'
;MKKQDFAKQVAQRAELESTSQGMIVVDTVLEALTRELSSGNSIQFRGFGTFGVSKRKARTGRNPQTGAPLKIKAHKAVTFKAGTELKNAANSPHFGLDWLQFKDISKTVGDIKSKIETKIKNPDQIGKEAKQYLDNAQTLYEDAGDRLKKAADSGGKAWGEVKTGLDKALGELKIAWKKAKDSF
;
A
#
# COMPACT_ATOMS: atom_id res chain seq x y z
N MET A 1 10.20 -15.37 -1.72
CA MET A 1 9.60 -14.91 -2.98
C MET A 1 10.69 -14.82 -4.05
N LYS A 2 10.47 -15.33 -5.27
CA LYS A 2 11.41 -15.19 -6.40
C LYS A 2 11.03 -13.99 -7.28
N LYS A 3 11.92 -13.56 -8.20
CA LYS A 3 11.66 -12.41 -9.10
C LYS A 3 10.38 -12.58 -9.94
N GLN A 4 10.12 -13.78 -10.46
CA GLN A 4 8.92 -14.07 -11.25
C GLN A 4 7.63 -13.89 -10.43
N ASP A 5 7.61 -14.35 -9.17
CA ASP A 5 6.47 -14.17 -8.27
C ASP A 5 6.24 -12.69 -7.97
N PHE A 6 7.33 -11.95 -7.74
CA PHE A 6 7.28 -10.51 -7.52
C PHE A 6 6.74 -9.77 -8.75
N ALA A 7 7.22 -10.10 -9.95
CA ALA A 7 6.76 -9.51 -11.21
C ALA A 7 5.29 -9.81 -11.49
N LYS A 8 4.80 -11.00 -11.12
CA LYS A 8 3.37 -11.32 -11.18
C LYS A 8 2.54 -10.40 -10.27
N GLN A 9 2.99 -10.13 -9.05
CA GLN A 9 2.32 -9.18 -8.16
C GLN A 9 2.36 -7.75 -8.70
N VAL A 10 3.48 -7.33 -9.27
CA VAL A 10 3.60 -6.02 -9.93
C VAL A 10 2.61 -5.92 -11.08
N ALA A 11 2.53 -6.92 -11.96
CA ALA A 11 1.59 -6.94 -13.06
C ALA A 11 0.14 -6.83 -12.59
N GLN A 12 -0.24 -7.64 -11.59
CA GLN A 12 -1.59 -7.60 -11.03
C GLN A 12 -1.94 -6.24 -10.44
N ARG A 13 -1.04 -5.63 -9.65
CA ARG A 13 -1.29 -4.34 -8.99
C ARG A 13 -1.21 -3.14 -9.93
N ALA A 14 -0.41 -3.23 -10.97
CA ALA A 14 -0.29 -2.19 -11.99
C ALA A 14 -1.27 -2.41 -13.16
N GLU A 15 -2.21 -3.35 -13.03
CA GLU A 15 -3.22 -3.69 -14.04
C GLU A 15 -2.61 -3.99 -15.43
N LEU A 16 -1.44 -4.63 -15.44
CA LEU A 16 -0.76 -5.05 -16.66
C LEU A 16 -1.34 -6.36 -17.17
N GLU A 17 -1.38 -6.51 -18.49
CA GLU A 17 -2.02 -7.64 -19.18
C GLU A 17 -1.30 -8.96 -18.94
N SER A 18 -0.02 -8.91 -18.56
CA SER A 18 0.76 -10.14 -18.36
C SER A 18 1.87 -10.00 -17.31
N THR A 19 2.27 -11.14 -16.77
CA THR A 19 3.49 -11.25 -15.94
C THR A 19 4.75 -10.86 -16.73
N SER A 20 4.74 -11.00 -18.06
CA SER A 20 5.86 -10.56 -18.91
C SER A 20 6.01 -9.04 -18.89
N GLN A 21 4.91 -8.29 -19.02
CA GLN A 21 4.93 -6.83 -18.85
C GLN A 21 5.39 -6.45 -17.42
N GLY A 22 4.94 -7.17 -16.39
CA GLY A 22 5.44 -6.98 -15.03
C GLY A 22 6.95 -7.21 -14.89
N MET A 23 7.50 -8.22 -15.57
CA MET A 23 8.95 -8.47 -15.60
C MET A 23 9.70 -7.31 -16.25
N ILE A 24 9.21 -6.80 -17.39
CA ILE A 24 9.80 -5.65 -18.10
C ILE A 24 9.84 -4.42 -17.17
N VAL A 25 8.76 -4.14 -16.45
CA VAL A 25 8.72 -3.02 -15.49
C VAL A 25 9.76 -3.21 -14.38
N VAL A 26 9.84 -4.40 -13.78
CA VAL A 26 10.83 -4.69 -12.73
C VAL A 26 12.26 -4.52 -13.27
N ASP A 27 12.55 -5.03 -14.46
CA ASP A 27 13.86 -4.90 -15.08
C ASP A 27 14.23 -3.45 -15.40
N THR A 28 13.26 -2.67 -15.90
CA THR A 28 13.45 -1.24 -16.17
C THR A 28 13.82 -0.47 -14.91
N VAL A 29 13.15 -0.76 -13.78
CA VAL A 29 13.46 -0.13 -12.49
C VAL A 29 14.86 -0.52 -12.01
N LEU A 30 15.23 -1.80 -12.11
CA LEU A 30 16.56 -2.28 -11.70
C LEU A 30 17.68 -1.69 -12.58
N GLU A 31 17.42 -1.52 -13.87
CA GLU A 31 18.35 -0.88 -14.80
C GLU A 31 18.55 0.60 -14.46
N ALA A 32 17.45 1.34 -14.24
CA ALA A 32 17.51 2.75 -13.83
C ALA A 32 18.28 2.92 -12.52
N LEU A 33 18.02 2.06 -11.52
CA LEU A 33 18.76 2.03 -10.27
C LEU A 33 20.25 1.80 -10.49
N THR A 34 20.60 0.86 -11.36
CA THR A 34 22.00 0.52 -11.65
C THR A 34 22.73 1.66 -12.35
N ARG A 35 22.08 2.34 -13.31
CA ARG A 35 22.65 3.51 -14.02
C ARG A 35 22.93 4.68 -13.09
N GLU A 36 22.03 4.96 -12.16
CA GLU A 36 22.21 6.07 -11.21
C GLU A 36 23.31 5.77 -10.20
N LEU A 37 23.34 4.54 -9.67
CA LEU A 37 24.36 4.12 -8.71
C LEU A 37 25.75 3.99 -9.35
N SER A 38 25.85 3.53 -10.60
CA SER A 38 27.14 3.45 -11.30
C SER A 38 27.77 4.83 -11.51
N SER A 39 26.94 5.85 -11.70
CA SER A 39 27.33 7.26 -11.76
C SER A 39 27.79 7.81 -10.41
N GLY A 40 27.58 7.08 -9.31
CA GLY A 40 27.94 7.48 -7.96
C GLY A 40 26.88 8.31 -7.24
N ASN A 41 25.70 8.45 -7.84
CA ASN A 41 24.60 9.21 -7.29
C ASN A 41 23.78 8.35 -6.29
N SER A 42 22.70 8.95 -5.77
CA SER A 42 21.78 8.31 -4.83
C SER A 42 20.34 8.48 -5.28
N ILE A 43 19.51 7.46 -5.06
CA ILE A 43 18.07 7.50 -5.32
C ILE A 43 17.32 7.38 -4.00
N GLN A 44 16.42 8.31 -3.74
CA GLN A 44 15.54 8.27 -2.58
C GLN A 44 14.11 7.92 -3.00
N PHE A 45 13.61 6.80 -2.47
CA PHE A 45 12.19 6.46 -2.52
C PHE A 45 11.58 6.84 -1.17
N ARG A 46 10.83 7.96 -1.13
CA ARG A 46 10.19 8.44 0.10
C ARG A 46 9.34 7.33 0.73
N GLY A 47 9.42 7.18 2.05
CA GLY A 47 8.78 6.09 2.79
C GLY A 47 9.56 4.76 2.74
N PHE A 48 10.04 4.36 1.58
CA PHE A 48 10.73 3.07 1.40
C PHE A 48 12.20 3.09 1.86
N GLY A 49 13.01 4.02 1.36
CA GLY A 49 14.43 4.11 1.70
C GLY A 49 15.29 4.80 0.64
N THR A 50 16.60 4.80 0.88
CA THR A 50 17.59 5.44 0.01
C THR A 50 18.64 4.45 -0.44
N PHE A 51 18.82 4.35 -1.76
CA PHE A 51 19.98 3.69 -2.37
C PHE A 51 21.08 4.72 -2.62
N GLY A 52 22.32 4.36 -2.38
CA GLY A 52 23.44 5.25 -2.66
C GLY A 52 24.78 4.53 -2.64
N VAL A 53 25.85 5.26 -2.96
CA VAL A 53 27.20 4.72 -3.04
C VAL A 53 28.09 5.30 -1.94
N SER A 54 28.82 4.44 -1.24
CA SER A 54 29.77 4.81 -0.20
C SER A 54 31.19 4.41 -0.60
N LYS A 55 32.16 5.32 -0.43
CA LYS A 55 33.59 5.03 -0.61
C LYS A 55 34.11 4.31 0.63
N ARG A 56 34.51 3.05 0.47
CA ARG A 56 35.14 2.25 1.52
C ARG A 56 36.66 2.35 1.40
N LYS A 57 37.32 2.80 2.48
CA LYS A 57 38.79 2.86 2.55
C LYS A 57 39.40 1.45 2.57
N ALA A 58 40.65 1.35 2.12
CA ALA A 58 41.42 0.13 2.23
C ALA A 58 41.58 -0.26 3.71
N ARG A 59 41.49 -1.55 4.01
CA ARG A 59 41.62 -2.08 5.37
C ARG A 59 42.18 -3.50 5.34
N THR A 60 42.72 -3.95 6.46
CA THR A 60 43.12 -5.35 6.64
C THR A 60 41.94 -6.14 7.19
N GLY A 61 41.52 -7.17 6.47
CA GLY A 61 40.57 -8.18 6.93
C GLY A 61 41.27 -9.50 7.23
N ARG A 62 40.48 -10.56 7.45
CA ARG A 62 40.98 -11.93 7.59
C ARG A 62 40.27 -12.84 6.61
N ASN A 63 40.99 -13.82 6.06
CA ASN A 63 40.38 -14.88 5.28
C ASN A 63 39.49 -15.74 6.21
N PRO A 64 38.18 -15.90 5.93
CA PRO A 64 37.30 -16.71 6.77
C PRO A 64 37.71 -18.18 6.88
N GLN A 65 38.39 -18.74 5.87
CA GLN A 65 38.80 -20.14 5.85
C GLN A 65 40.13 -20.39 6.56
N THR A 66 41.07 -19.44 6.52
CA THR A 66 42.45 -19.65 7.01
C THR A 66 42.85 -18.72 8.16
N GLY A 67 42.06 -17.69 8.46
CA GLY A 67 42.37 -16.68 9.48
C GLY A 67 43.49 -15.71 9.10
N ALA A 68 44.21 -15.95 8.00
CA ALA A 68 45.35 -15.15 7.58
C ALA A 68 44.95 -13.69 7.24
N PRO A 69 45.81 -12.70 7.53
CA PRO A 69 45.56 -11.31 7.16
C PRO A 69 45.42 -11.14 5.64
N LEU A 70 44.38 -10.42 5.21
CA LEU A 70 44.13 -10.09 3.81
C LEU A 70 43.95 -8.58 3.64
N LYS A 71 44.69 -7.98 2.71
CA LYS A 71 44.54 -6.55 2.38
C LYS A 71 43.34 -6.35 1.45
N ILE A 72 42.31 -5.66 1.93
CA ILE A 72 41.12 -5.30 1.16
C ILE A 72 41.33 -3.91 0.56
N LYS A 73 41.34 -3.82 -0.77
CA LYS A 73 41.52 -2.54 -1.48
C LYS A 73 40.33 -1.61 -1.26
N ALA A 74 40.60 -0.30 -1.39
CA ALA A 74 39.53 0.70 -1.39
C ALA A 74 38.59 0.46 -2.58
N HIS A 75 37.29 0.60 -2.37
CA HIS A 75 36.28 0.39 -3.41
C HIS A 75 35.01 1.21 -3.10
N LYS A 76 34.14 1.33 -4.10
CA LYS A 76 32.78 1.86 -3.93
C LYS A 76 31.86 0.70 -3.57
N ALA A 77 31.05 0.88 -2.52
CA ALA A 77 30.03 -0.08 -2.11
C ALA A 77 28.65 0.55 -2.29
N VAL A 78 27.72 -0.20 -2.89
CA VAL A 78 26.30 0.16 -2.88
C VAL A 78 25.77 -0.01 -1.46
N THR A 79 24.91 0.91 -1.05
CA THR A 79 24.27 0.93 0.26
C THR A 79 22.79 1.14 0.09
N PHE A 80 22.00 0.48 0.93
CA PHE A 80 20.57 0.75 1.07
C PHE A 80 20.28 1.12 2.52
N LYS A 81 19.67 2.28 2.73
CA LYS A 81 19.18 2.74 4.03
C LYS A 81 17.66 2.64 4.03
N ALA A 82 17.12 1.67 4.76
CA ALA A 82 15.68 1.51 4.91
C ALA A 82 15.06 2.74 5.58
N GLY A 83 13.97 3.23 5.00
CA GLY A 83 13.14 4.29 5.58
C GLY A 83 12.39 3.83 6.81
N THR A 84 11.84 4.78 7.58
CA THR A 84 11.08 4.49 8.79
C THR A 84 9.88 3.59 8.52
N GLU A 85 9.14 3.84 7.44
CA GLU A 85 7.95 3.04 7.10
C GLU A 85 8.30 1.59 6.79
N LEU A 86 9.37 1.35 6.00
CA LEU A 86 9.83 -0.01 5.71
C LEU A 86 10.33 -0.75 6.96
N LYS A 87 11.04 -0.06 7.86
CA LYS A 87 11.49 -0.64 9.14
C LYS A 87 10.30 -1.02 10.02
N ASN A 88 9.30 -0.14 10.10
CA ASN A 88 8.10 -0.39 10.89
C ASN A 88 7.31 -1.58 10.33
N ALA A 89 7.15 -1.65 9.00
CA ALA A 89 6.49 -2.78 8.34
C ALA A 89 7.21 -4.11 8.58
N ALA A 90 8.55 -4.11 8.62
CA ALA A 90 9.33 -5.30 8.91
C ALA A 90 9.24 -5.76 10.38
N ASN A 91 9.17 -4.81 11.33
CA ASN A 91 9.13 -5.10 12.78
C ASN A 91 7.71 -5.33 13.33
N SER A 92 6.69 -4.97 12.57
CA SER A 92 5.29 -5.17 12.94
C SER A 92 4.60 -5.89 11.79
N PRO A 93 4.61 -7.23 11.74
CA PRO A 93 4.12 -8.02 10.59
C PRO A 93 2.61 -7.91 10.31
N HIS A 94 1.85 -7.21 11.17
CA HIS A 94 0.47 -6.80 10.89
C HIS A 94 0.35 -5.46 10.16
N PHE A 95 1.46 -4.72 10.05
CA PHE A 95 1.62 -3.52 9.25
C PHE A 95 2.25 -3.88 7.90
N GLY A 96 1.39 -4.15 6.91
CA GLY A 96 1.73 -3.82 5.53
C GLY A 96 1.91 -4.99 4.57
N LEU A 97 0.87 -5.19 3.77
CA LEU A 97 1.07 -5.14 2.32
C LEU A 97 -0.16 -4.55 1.60
N ASP A 98 -0.82 -3.55 2.21
CA ASP A 98 -1.98 -2.96 1.57
C ASP A 98 -2.23 -1.46 1.74
N TRP A 99 -1.14 -0.68 1.84
CA TRP A 99 -1.18 0.76 1.60
C TRP A 99 -1.79 1.11 0.22
N LEU A 100 -1.66 0.23 -0.78
CA LEU A 100 -2.36 0.34 -2.06
C LEU A 100 -3.86 0.03 -1.94
N GLN A 101 -4.31 -1.03 -1.25
CA GLN A 101 -5.74 -1.20 -0.94
C GLN A 101 -6.27 -0.04 -0.11
N PHE A 102 -5.52 0.64 0.76
CA PHE A 102 -6.07 1.81 1.45
C PHE A 102 -6.43 2.94 0.48
N LYS A 103 -5.61 3.16 -0.56
CA LYS A 103 -5.90 4.13 -1.61
C LYS A 103 -7.07 3.67 -2.50
N ASP A 104 -7.13 2.38 -2.80
CA ASP A 104 -8.21 1.79 -3.61
C ASP A 104 -9.53 1.71 -2.84
N ILE A 105 -9.51 1.41 -1.55
CA ILE A 105 -10.66 1.42 -0.64
C ILE A 105 -11.15 2.86 -0.46
N SER A 106 -10.24 3.81 -0.21
CA SER A 106 -10.63 5.23 -0.11
C SER A 106 -11.24 5.76 -1.41
N LYS A 107 -10.67 5.39 -2.57
CA LYS A 107 -11.22 5.71 -3.88
C LYS A 107 -12.57 5.03 -4.11
N THR A 108 -12.71 3.74 -3.78
CA THR A 108 -13.96 2.98 -3.89
C THR A 108 -15.05 3.56 -2.99
N VAL A 109 -14.72 3.93 -1.75
CA VAL A 109 -15.64 4.60 -0.81
C VAL A 109 -16.05 5.97 -1.36
N GLY A 110 -15.11 6.73 -1.93
CA GLY A 110 -15.39 7.99 -2.61
C GLY A 110 -16.33 7.83 -3.81
N ASP A 111 -16.10 6.80 -4.64
CA ASP A 111 -16.92 6.49 -5.81
C ASP A 111 -18.33 6.02 -5.41
N ILE A 112 -18.45 5.20 -4.36
CA ILE A 112 -19.73 4.77 -3.78
C ILE A 112 -20.49 6.00 -3.27
N LYS A 113 -19.82 6.87 -2.51
CA LYS A 113 -20.43 8.11 -2.00
C LYS A 113 -20.95 9.00 -3.14
N SER A 114 -20.13 9.22 -4.18
CA SER A 114 -20.52 10.04 -5.34
C SER A 114 -21.70 9.45 -6.12
N LYS A 115 -21.73 8.12 -6.30
CA LYS A 115 -22.85 7.41 -6.94
C LYS A 115 -24.14 7.52 -6.12
N ILE A 116 -24.06 7.42 -4.80
CA ILE A 116 -25.20 7.62 -3.89
C ILE A 116 -25.72 9.06 -3.99
N GLU A 117 -24.83 10.05 -3.89
CA GLU A 117 -25.20 11.47 -3.99
C GLU A 117 -25.84 11.83 -5.33
N THR A 118 -25.36 11.23 -6.43
CA THR A 118 -25.92 11.44 -7.78
C THR A 118 -27.31 10.80 -7.92
N LYS A 119 -27.52 9.61 -7.37
CA LYS A 119 -28.83 8.93 -7.42
C LYS A 119 -29.88 9.56 -6.51
N ILE A 120 -29.48 10.10 -5.35
CA ILE A 120 -30.38 10.88 -4.46
C ILE A 120 -30.92 12.13 -5.18
N LYS A 121 -30.15 12.72 -6.10
CA LYS A 121 -30.58 13.90 -6.89
C LYS A 121 -31.59 13.56 -7.99
N ASN A 122 -31.79 12.29 -8.34
CA ASN A 122 -32.73 11.82 -9.37
C ASN A 122 -33.68 10.75 -8.78
N PRO A 123 -34.66 11.16 -7.96
CA PRO A 123 -35.48 10.25 -7.15
C PRO A 123 -36.48 9.37 -7.93
N ASP A 124 -36.74 9.66 -9.21
CA ASP A 124 -37.77 8.95 -10.00
C ASP A 124 -37.40 7.52 -10.41
N GLN A 125 -36.15 7.09 -10.18
CA GLN A 125 -35.66 5.73 -10.48
C GLN A 125 -35.73 4.75 -9.29
N ILE A 126 -36.45 5.09 -8.22
CA ILE A 126 -36.42 4.32 -6.97
C ILE A 126 -37.40 3.13 -7.02
N GLY A 127 -36.93 2.01 -7.60
CA GLY A 127 -37.60 0.72 -7.55
C GLY A 127 -36.58 -0.43 -7.57
N LYS A 128 -36.70 -1.39 -6.64
CA LYS A 128 -35.89 -2.62 -6.40
C LYS A 128 -34.35 -2.48 -6.36
N GLU A 129 -33.73 -1.76 -7.28
CA GLU A 129 -32.29 -1.50 -7.37
C GLU A 129 -31.76 -0.69 -6.19
N ALA A 130 -32.47 0.35 -5.74
CA ALA A 130 -32.04 1.19 -4.61
C ALA A 130 -31.90 0.39 -3.29
N LYS A 131 -32.73 -0.63 -3.10
CA LYS A 131 -32.65 -1.54 -1.94
C LYS A 131 -31.43 -2.45 -2.04
N GLN A 132 -31.17 -3.01 -3.22
CA GLN A 132 -29.98 -3.81 -3.50
C GLN A 132 -28.68 -3.00 -3.38
N TYR A 133 -28.68 -1.73 -3.77
CA TYR A 133 -27.55 -0.83 -3.57
C TYR A 133 -27.30 -0.50 -2.10
N LEU A 134 -28.37 -0.35 -1.30
CA LEU A 134 -28.24 -0.15 0.14
C LEU A 134 -27.68 -1.39 0.83
N ASP A 135 -28.21 -2.57 0.49
CA ASP A 135 -27.75 -3.85 1.04
C ASP A 135 -26.26 -4.06 0.72
N ASN A 136 -25.83 -3.78 -0.53
CA ASN A 136 -24.42 -3.86 -0.93
C ASN A 136 -23.53 -2.84 -0.20
N ALA A 137 -24.00 -1.59 -0.03
CA ALA A 137 -23.26 -0.56 0.69
C ALA A 137 -23.14 -0.90 2.18
N GLN A 138 -24.18 -1.52 2.76
CA GLN A 138 -24.18 -1.97 4.14
C GLN A 138 -23.24 -3.17 4.34
N THR A 139 -23.22 -4.14 3.43
CA THR A 139 -22.27 -5.27 3.48
C THR A 139 -20.82 -4.79 3.36
N LEU A 140 -20.53 -3.85 2.46
CA LEU A 140 -19.18 -3.28 2.31
C LEU A 140 -18.75 -2.48 3.54
N TYR A 141 -19.71 -1.81 4.18
CA TYR A 141 -19.45 -1.11 5.42
C TYR A 141 -19.16 -2.08 6.57
N GLU A 142 -19.96 -3.14 6.72
CA GLU A 142 -19.80 -4.14 7.76
C GLU A 142 -18.45 -4.86 7.62
N ASP A 143 -18.04 -5.22 6.39
CA ASP A 143 -16.71 -5.77 6.12
C ASP A 143 -15.58 -4.79 6.45
N ALA A 144 -15.71 -3.52 6.08
CA ALA A 144 -14.72 -2.48 6.41
C ALA A 144 -14.64 -2.22 7.92
N GLY A 145 -15.77 -2.19 8.62
CA GLY A 145 -15.87 -2.04 10.06
C GLY A 145 -15.24 -3.20 10.82
N ASP A 146 -15.44 -4.43 10.36
CA ASP A 146 -14.81 -5.63 10.95
C ASP A 146 -13.30 -5.67 10.73
N ARG A 147 -12.83 -5.25 9.55
CA ARG A 147 -11.40 -5.12 9.25
C ARG A 147 -10.75 -4.03 10.10
N LEU A 148 -11.44 -2.91 10.32
CA LEU A 148 -10.97 -1.82 11.19
C LEU A 148 -11.01 -2.18 12.68
N LYS A 149 -12.00 -2.96 13.14
CA LYS A 149 -12.05 -3.45 14.52
C LYS A 149 -10.86 -4.37 14.82
N LYS A 150 -10.56 -5.32 13.92
CA LYS A 150 -9.37 -6.18 14.01
C LYS A 150 -8.06 -5.38 13.98
N ALA A 151 -8.01 -4.28 13.23
CA ALA A 151 -6.87 -3.37 13.19
C ALA A 151 -6.74 -2.50 14.47
N ALA A 152 -7.86 -2.07 15.06
CA ALA A 152 -7.87 -1.31 16.32
C ALA A 152 -7.43 -2.16 17.51
N ASP A 153 -7.83 -3.43 17.55
CA ASP A 153 -7.42 -4.40 18.57
C ASP A 153 -5.91 -4.73 18.51
N SER A 154 -5.25 -4.43 17.38
CA SER A 154 -3.81 -4.71 17.15
C SER A 154 -2.93 -3.45 17.01
N GLY A 155 -3.52 -2.24 16.90
CA GLY A 155 -2.82 -1.05 16.37
C GLY A 155 -2.87 0.26 17.16
N GLY A 156 -3.52 0.33 18.33
CA GLY A 156 -3.48 1.52 19.20
C GLY A 156 -4.36 2.72 18.79
N LYS A 157 -4.21 3.84 19.53
CA LYS A 157 -5.16 4.97 19.66
C LYS A 157 -5.64 5.61 18.33
N ALA A 158 -4.78 5.69 17.32
CA ALA A 158 -5.11 6.30 16.02
C ALA A 158 -6.17 5.52 15.21
N TRP A 159 -6.23 4.19 15.37
CA TRP A 159 -7.25 3.37 14.71
C TRP A 159 -8.63 3.51 15.35
N GLY A 160 -8.69 3.88 16.63
CA GLY A 160 -9.93 4.22 17.32
C GLY A 160 -10.61 5.44 16.68
N GLU A 161 -9.84 6.49 16.38
CA GLU A 161 -10.36 7.72 15.78
C GLU A 161 -10.89 7.49 14.36
N VAL A 162 -10.18 6.69 13.55
CA VAL A 162 -10.63 6.30 12.20
C VAL A 162 -11.93 5.49 12.25
N LYS A 163 -12.05 4.54 13.19
CA LYS A 163 -13.28 3.77 13.38
C LYS A 163 -14.45 4.68 13.79
N THR A 164 -14.24 5.60 14.72
CA THR A 164 -15.27 6.56 15.15
C THR A 164 -15.75 7.44 13.99
N GLY A 165 -14.85 7.89 13.12
CA GLY A 165 -15.20 8.65 11.93
C GLY A 165 -16.06 7.86 10.94
N LEU A 166 -15.74 6.58 10.75
CA LEU A 166 -16.48 5.67 9.89
C LEU A 166 -17.90 5.39 10.43
N ASP A 167 -18.00 5.11 11.73
CA ASP A 167 -19.27 4.86 12.45
C ASP A 167 -20.24 6.04 12.34
N LYS A 168 -19.71 7.27 12.44
CA LYS A 168 -20.51 8.48 12.26
C LYS A 168 -21.05 8.61 10.84
N ALA A 169 -20.20 8.39 9.83
CA ALA A 169 -20.58 8.50 8.42
C ALA A 169 -21.68 7.49 8.03
N LEU A 170 -21.63 6.26 8.55
CA LEU A 170 -22.71 5.29 8.35
C LEU A 170 -24.01 5.69 9.02
N GLY A 171 -23.94 6.20 10.25
CA GLY A 171 -25.10 6.67 10.99
C GLY A 171 -25.86 7.73 10.20
N GLU A 172 -25.14 8.70 9.65
CA GLU A 172 -25.70 9.75 8.78
C GLU A 172 -26.33 9.17 7.51
N LEU A 173 -25.68 8.19 6.87
CA LEU A 173 -26.19 7.53 5.66
C LEU A 173 -27.49 6.74 5.93
N LYS A 174 -27.57 6.01 7.05
CA LYS A 174 -28.77 5.27 7.47
C LYS A 174 -29.95 6.22 7.74
N ILE A 175 -29.69 7.36 8.38
CA ILE A 175 -30.71 8.39 8.64
C ILE A 175 -31.22 8.99 7.33
N ALA A 176 -30.32 9.34 6.41
CA ALA A 176 -30.69 9.88 5.09
C ALA A 176 -31.54 8.89 4.30
N TRP A 177 -31.21 7.60 4.34
CA TRP A 177 -32.00 6.57 3.67
C TRP A 177 -33.38 6.36 4.30
N LYS A 178 -33.48 6.37 5.63
CA LYS A 178 -34.77 6.29 6.32
C LYS A 178 -35.68 7.46 5.93
N LYS A 179 -35.14 8.69 5.91
CA LYS A 179 -35.87 9.87 5.44
C LYS A 179 -36.31 9.75 3.99
N ALA A 180 -35.43 9.25 3.10
CA ALA A 180 -35.78 9.03 1.71
C ALA A 180 -36.90 8.00 1.57
N LYS A 181 -36.81 6.86 2.27
CA LYS A 181 -37.84 5.81 2.29
C LYS A 181 -39.19 6.30 2.81
N ASP A 182 -39.19 7.13 3.85
CA ASP A 182 -40.42 7.69 4.44
C ASP A 182 -41.02 8.82 3.56
N SER A 183 -40.32 9.23 2.50
CA SER A 183 -40.77 10.22 1.50
C SER A 183 -41.31 9.58 0.20
N PHE A 184 -41.36 8.24 0.14
CA PHE A 184 -42.02 7.42 -0.91
C PHE A 184 -43.22 6.69 -0.31
#